data_AF-A0A101S9R4-F1
#
_entry.id   AF-A0A101S9R4-F1
#
_cell.length_a   1.000
_cell.length_b   1.000
_cell.length_c   1.000
_cell.angle_alpha   90.00
_cell.angle_beta   90.00
_cell.angle_gamma   90.00
#
_symmetry.space_group_name_H-M   'P 1'
#
loop_
_entity.id
_entity.type
_entity.pdbx_description
1 polymer ?
#
loop_
_entity_poly.entity_id
_entity_poly.type
_entity_poly.pdbx_seq_one_letter_code
_entity_poly.pdbx_strand_id
1 'polypeptide(L)'
;MTDRTALLVGLRRFGEEGRPASEAARWVMREMGDDFKVFPLMVHFFSAYHVPVARLREMECWEGLGLGGPLTDAQLDEVIGPLRVRETPLS
;
A
#
# COMPACT_ATOMS: atom_id res chain seq x y z
N MET A 1 17.93 0.84 3.64
CA MET A 1 17.42 0.59 2.28
C MET A 1 16.80 -0.80 2.28
N THR A 2 15.47 -0.89 2.41
CA THR A 2 14.78 -2.18 2.52
C THR A 2 14.67 -2.84 1.15
N ASP A 3 14.98 -4.14 1.10
CA ASP A 3 14.86 -4.97 -0.10
C ASP A 3 13.40 -4.99 -0.60
N ARG A 4 13.19 -4.73 -1.89
CA ARG A 4 11.88 -4.81 -2.56
C ARG A 4 11.20 -6.16 -2.31
N THR A 5 11.98 -7.24 -2.24
CA THR A 5 11.47 -8.59 -1.96
C THR A 5 10.88 -8.67 -0.55
N ALA A 6 11.54 -8.10 0.45
CA ALA A 6 11.06 -8.07 1.83
C ALA A 6 9.75 -7.26 1.95
N LEU A 7 9.66 -6.12 1.27
CA LEU A 7 8.42 -5.32 1.20
C LEU A 7 7.25 -6.11 0.60
N LEU A 8 7.51 -6.85 -0.48
CA LEU A 8 6.47 -7.68 -1.10
C LEU A 8 6.04 -8.83 -0.18
N VAL A 9 6.97 -9.53 0.47
CA VAL A 9 6.64 -10.61 1.43
C VAL A 9 5.80 -10.07 2.58
N GLY A 10 6.18 -8.94 3.17
CA GLY A 10 5.40 -8.32 4.24
C GLY A 10 4.01 -7.89 3.79
N LEU A 11 3.89 -7.21 2.64
CA LEU A 11 2.58 -6.86 2.08
C LEU A 11 1.69 -8.10 1.86
N ARG A 12 2.21 -9.17 1.27
CA ARG A 12 1.41 -10.39 1.07
C ARG A 12 0.86 -10.92 2.41
N ARG A 13 1.67 -10.89 3.47
CA ARG A 13 1.22 -11.26 4.82
C ARG A 13 0.10 -10.35 5.35
N PHE A 14 0.16 -9.04 5.13
CA PHE A 14 -0.94 -8.12 5.49
C PHE A 14 -2.25 -8.51 4.78
N GLY A 15 -2.18 -8.87 3.49
CA GLY A 15 -3.34 -9.34 2.74
C GLY A 15 -3.89 -10.68 3.23
N GLU A 16 -3.03 -11.65 3.53
CA GLU A 16 -3.39 -12.97 4.07
C GLU A 16 -4.03 -12.89 5.46
N GLU A 17 -3.54 -11.97 6.31
CA GLU A 17 -4.10 -11.70 7.63
C GLU A 17 -5.39 -10.84 7.59
N GLY A 18 -5.81 -10.38 6.42
CA GLY A 18 -7.00 -9.53 6.26
C GLY A 18 -6.85 -8.15 6.89
N ARG A 19 -5.63 -7.61 6.95
CA ARG A 19 -5.33 -6.32 7.57
C ARG A 19 -5.81 -5.15 6.70
N PRO A 20 -6.07 -3.98 7.31
CA PRO A 20 -6.44 -2.78 6.57
C PRO A 20 -5.31 -2.26 5.64
N ALA A 21 -5.70 -1.60 4.56
CA ALA A 21 -4.78 -1.00 3.59
C ALA A 21 -3.96 0.14 4.19
N SER A 22 -4.58 0.97 5.03
CA SER A 22 -3.95 2.05 5.78
C SER A 22 -2.83 1.54 6.68
N GLU A 23 -3.04 0.39 7.33
CA GLU A 23 -2.03 -0.24 8.17
C GLU A 23 -0.84 -0.77 7.35
N ALA A 24 -1.13 -1.48 6.26
CA ALA A 24 -0.11 -1.97 5.35
C ALA A 24 0.70 -0.81 4.73
N ALA A 25 0.05 0.30 4.39
CA ALA A 25 0.70 1.49 3.83
C ALA A 25 1.65 2.15 4.85
N ARG A 26 1.22 2.31 6.11
CA ARG A 26 2.09 2.82 7.18
C ARG A 26 3.30 1.91 7.43
N TRP A 27 3.11 0.60 7.35
CA TRP A 27 4.23 -0.33 7.46
C TRP A 27 5.26 -0.09 6.34
N VAL A 28 4.82 -0.03 5.08
CA VAL A 28 5.72 0.26 3.94
C VAL A 28 6.41 1.62 4.12
N MET A 29 5.69 2.65 4.57
CA MET A 29 6.28 3.97 4.83
C MET A 29 7.41 3.91 5.86
N ARG A 30 7.21 3.18 6.97
CA ARG A 30 8.26 2.99 7.99
C ARG A 30 9.47 2.24 7.46
N GLU A 31 9.26 1.22 6.63
CA GLU A 31 10.33 0.45 6.01
C GLU A 31 11.12 1.26 4.96
N MET A 32 10.45 2.17 4.25
CA MET A 32 11.09 3.05 3.26
C MET A 32 11.88 4.20 3.92
N GLY A 33 11.51 4.61 5.13
CA GLY A 33 12.15 5.71 5.85
C GLY A 33 12.00 7.06 5.15
N ASP A 34 12.99 7.93 5.34
CA ASP A 34 12.94 9.34 4.89
C ASP A 34 12.92 9.51 3.35
N ASP A 35 13.27 8.45 2.60
CA ASP A 35 13.22 8.43 1.13
C ASP A 35 11.83 8.09 0.56
N PHE A 36 10.81 8.07 1.43
CA PHE A 36 9.44 7.73 1.05
C PHE A 36 8.89 8.63 -0.07
N LYS A 37 8.26 7.99 -1.06
CA LYS A 37 7.46 8.65 -2.10
C LYS A 37 6.19 7.83 -2.32
N VAL A 38 5.07 8.52 -2.57
CA VAL A 38 3.77 7.88 -2.80
C VAL A 38 3.77 6.95 -4.02
N PHE A 39 4.53 7.29 -5.07
CA PHE A 39 4.58 6.46 -6.27
C PHE A 39 5.16 5.05 -6.03
N PRO A 40 6.34 4.90 -5.39
CA PRO A 40 6.81 3.59 -4.92
C PRO A 40 5.81 2.82 -4.07
N LEU A 41 5.09 3.48 -3.15
CA LEU A 41 4.03 2.84 -2.36
C LEU A 41 2.94 2.23 -3.25
N MET A 42 2.45 2.99 -4.23
CA MET A 42 1.48 2.49 -5.21
C MET A 42 2.03 1.30 -6.00
N VAL A 43 3.31 1.34 -6.40
CA VAL A 43 3.97 0.23 -7.12
C VAL A 43 4.04 -1.04 -6.26
N HIS A 44 4.36 -0.91 -4.97
CA HIS A 44 4.39 -2.04 -4.05
C HIS A 44 3.00 -2.64 -3.86
N PHE A 45 1.97 -1.82 -3.68
CA PHE A 45 0.58 -2.27 -3.59
C PHE A 45 0.10 -2.93 -4.89
N PHE A 46 0.41 -2.35 -6.04
CA PHE A 46 0.07 -2.92 -7.35
C PHE A 46 0.72 -4.29 -7.57
N SER A 47 1.97 -4.43 -7.12
CA SER A 47 2.75 -5.67 -7.22
C SER A 47 2.22 -6.76 -6.27
N ALA A 48 1.76 -6.39 -5.08
CA ALA A 48 1.30 -7.33 -4.06
C ALA A 48 -0.18 -7.73 -4.21
N TYR A 49 -1.03 -6.82 -4.70
CA TYR A 49 -2.49 -6.97 -4.62
C TYR A 49 -3.22 -6.73 -5.94
N HIS A 50 -4.40 -7.35 -6.08
CA HIS A 50 -5.36 -7.12 -7.16
C HIS A 50 -6.13 -5.80 -6.98
N VAL A 51 -5.42 -4.67 -7.03
CA VAL A 51 -6.00 -3.33 -6.93
C VAL A 51 -5.83 -2.58 -8.26
N PRO A 52 -6.90 -2.02 -8.85
CA PRO A 52 -6.78 -1.19 -10.06
C PRO A 52 -5.94 0.05 -9.81
N VAL A 53 -5.11 0.45 -10.79
CA VAL A 53 -4.27 1.66 -10.70
C VAL A 53 -5.09 2.91 -10.39
N ALA A 54 -6.30 3.01 -10.95
CA ALA A 54 -7.20 4.13 -10.66
C ALA A 54 -7.54 4.26 -9.17
N ARG A 55 -7.68 3.14 -8.45
CA ARG A 55 -7.91 3.17 -6.99
C ARG A 55 -6.63 3.44 -6.21
N LEU A 56 -5.49 2.98 -6.71
CA LEU A 56 -4.20 3.28 -6.08
C LEU A 56 -3.85 4.77 -6.14
N ARG A 57 -4.31 5.50 -7.17
CA ARG A 57 -4.15 6.96 -7.24
C ARG A 57 -4.79 7.70 -6.07
N GLU A 58 -5.85 7.16 -5.47
CA GLU A 58 -6.47 7.76 -4.28
C GLU A 58 -5.52 7.79 -3.07
N MET A 59 -4.43 6.99 -3.07
CA MET A 59 -3.39 7.08 -2.05
C MET A 59 -2.73 8.47 -2.02
N GLU A 60 -2.68 9.20 -3.13
CA GLU A 60 -2.13 10.57 -3.19
C GLU A 60 -2.95 11.56 -2.35
N CYS A 61 -4.23 11.25 -2.11
CA CYS A 61 -5.14 12.04 -1.30
C CYS A 61 -5.19 11.60 0.17
N TRP A 62 -4.42 10.57 0.56
CA TRP A 62 -4.48 10.02 1.92
C TRP A 62 -3.82 10.92 2.96
N GLU A 63 -4.56 11.21 4.03
CA GLU A 63 -4.09 12.05 5.14
C GLU A 63 -2.87 11.46 5.84
N GLY A 64 -2.76 10.12 5.87
CA GLY A 64 -1.67 9.39 6.50
C GLY A 64 -0.29 9.64 5.87
N LEU A 65 -0.25 10.27 4.69
CA LEU A 65 0.99 10.76 4.08
C LEU A 65 1.57 12.00 4.77
N GLY A 66 0.81 12.66 5.66
CA GLY A 66 1.22 13.90 6.31
C GLY A 66 1.22 15.12 5.38
N LEU A 67 0.64 15.00 4.19
CA LEU A 67 0.57 16.06 3.16
C LEU A 67 -0.75 16.84 3.18
N GLY A 68 -1.60 16.61 4.19
CA GLY A 68 -2.90 17.29 4.33
C GLY A 68 -3.98 16.81 3.33
N GLY A 69 -3.84 15.59 2.81
CA GLY A 69 -4.84 14.98 1.93
C GLY A 69 -6.17 14.72 2.66
N PRO A 70 -7.32 14.77 1.96
CA PRO A 70 -8.66 14.69 2.58
C PRO A 70 -9.14 13.25 2.87
N LEU A 71 -8.45 12.22 2.36
CA LEU A 71 -8.88 10.84 2.47
C LEU A 71 -8.39 10.26 3.81
N THR A 72 -9.32 9.87 4.68
CA THR A 72 -9.04 9.24 5.98
C THR A 72 -8.59 7.79 5.83
N ASP A 73 -8.07 7.19 6.90
CA ASP A 73 -7.75 5.76 6.95
C ASP A 73 -8.92 4.87 6.54
N ALA A 74 -10.10 5.10 7.12
CA ALA A 74 -11.28 4.28 6.85
C ALA A 74 -11.68 4.36 5.37
N GLN A 75 -11.61 5.55 4.76
CA GLN A 75 -11.90 5.72 3.35
C GLN A 75 -10.83 5.07 2.46
N LEU A 76 -9.55 5.15 2.84
CA LEU A 76 -8.49 4.43 2.14
C LEU A 76 -8.72 2.91 2.18
N ASP A 77 -9.11 2.39 3.34
CA ASP A 77 -9.42 0.98 3.54
C ASP A 77 -10.63 0.52 2.71
N GLU A 78 -11.64 1.36 2.53
CA GLU A 78 -12.77 1.10 1.64
C GLU A 78 -12.38 1.12 0.15
N VAL A 79 -11.52 2.07 -0.24
CA VAL A 79 -11.09 2.23 -1.64
C VAL A 79 -10.19 1.08 -2.07
N ILE A 80 -9.18 0.77 -1.27
CA ILE A 80 -8.11 -0.18 -1.62
C ILE A 80 -8.42 -1.59 -1.12
N GLY A 81 -9.10 -1.70 0.00
CA GLY A 81 -9.50 -2.97 0.58
C GLY A 81 -10.67 -3.64 -0.17
N PRO A 82 -10.89 -4.94 0.08
CA PRO A 82 -10.00 -5.85 0.81
C PRO A 82 -8.69 -6.13 0.03
N LEU A 83 -7.60 -6.33 0.77
CA LEU A 83 -6.26 -6.60 0.21
C LEU A 83 -6.15 -8.02 -0.37
N ARG A 84 -6.56 -8.21 -1.62
CA ARG A 84 -6.48 -9.51 -2.30
C ARG A 84 -5.09 -9.73 -2.90
N VAL A 85 -4.32 -10.64 -2.30
CA VAL A 85 -2.96 -10.99 -2.73
C VAL A 85 -2.93 -11.53 -4.15
N ARG A 86 -1.93 -11.12 -4.94
CA ARG A 86 -1.62 -11.73 -6.24
C ARG A 86 -0.86 -13.04 -6.03
N GLU A 87 -1.34 -14.09 -6.68
CA GLU A 87 -0.68 -15.40 -6.67
C GLU A 87 0.52 -15.45 -7.62
N THR A 88 0.43 -14.74 -8.75
CA THR A 88 1.48 -14.65 -9.77
C THR A 88 2.16 -13.29 -9.71
N PRO A 89 3.51 -13.23 -9.65
CA PRO A 89 4.25 -11.98 -9.82
C PRO A 89 3.91 -11.32 -11.16
N LEU A 90 3.87 -9.99 -11.18
CA LEU A 90 3.81 -9.24 -12.44
C LEU A 90 5.15 -9.42 -13.16
N SER A 91 5.08 -9.91 -14.40
CA SER A 91 6.21 -10.09 -15.32
C SER A 91 6.86 -8.77 -15.72
#